data_AF-A0A8T4SSK2-F1
#
_entry.id   AF-A0A8T4SSK2-F1
#
_cell.length_a   1.000
_cell.length_b   1.000
_cell.length_c   1.000
_cell.angle_alpha   90.00
_cell.angle_beta   90.00
_cell.angle_gamma   90.00
#
_symmetry.space_group_name_H-M   'P 1'
#
loop_
_entity.id
_entity.type
_entity.pdbx_description
1 polymer ?
#
loop_
_entity_poly.entity_id
_entity_poly.type
_entity_poly.pdbx_seq_one_letter_code
_entity_poly.pdbx_strand_id
1 'polypeptide(L)' 'MKKIHTRVKRRLGLAHNKRHVKKIKKVRPKTFKTEESAKKYADVKGIKNYELVNLKIGSKRKLKVVSKK' A
#
# COMPACT_ATOMS: atom_id res chain seq x y z
N MET A 1 -30.96 -26.09 19.09
CA MET A 1 -30.05 -25.18 18.36
C MET A 1 -30.04 -25.54 16.88
N LYS A 2 -30.40 -24.63 15.96
CA LYS A 2 -30.40 -24.96 14.52
C LYS A 2 -28.96 -25.08 13.99
N LYS A 3 -28.68 -26.14 13.21
CA LYS A 3 -27.37 -26.31 12.56
C LYS A 3 -27.21 -25.22 11.48
N ILE A 4 -26.15 -24.41 11.60
CA ILE A 4 -25.82 -23.38 10.61
C ILE A 4 -24.87 -23.97 9.57
N HIS A 5 -25.17 -23.76 8.28
CA HIS A 5 -24.33 -24.19 7.18
C HIS A 5 -22.92 -23.57 7.24
N THR A 6 -21.90 -24.31 6.82
CA THR A 6 -20.49 -23.89 6.91
C THR A 6 -20.20 -22.60 6.14
N ARG A 7 -20.85 -22.38 4.98
CA ARG A 7 -20.75 -21.12 4.21
C ARG A 7 -21.22 -19.91 5.01
N VAL A 8 -22.33 -20.04 5.76
CA VAL A 8 -22.87 -18.95 6.59
C VAL A 8 -21.91 -18.64 7.73
N LYS A 9 -21.34 -19.66 8.40
CA LYS A 9 -20.29 -19.48 9.42
C LYS A 9 -19.06 -18.75 8.88
N ARG A 10 -18.62 -19.08 7.66
CA ARG A 10 -17.46 -18.41 7.02
C ARG A 10 -17.72 -16.94 6.70
N ARG A 11 -18.93 -16.61 6.20
CA ARG A 11 -19.36 -15.23 5.86
C ARG A 11 -19.43 -14.35 7.12
N LEU A 12 -19.99 -14.88 8.19
CA LEU A 12 -20.13 -14.16 9.47
C LEU A 12 -18.84 -14.15 10.31
N GLY A 13 -17.78 -14.81 9.86
CA GLY A 13 -16.52 -14.88 10.60
C GLY A 13 -16.51 -15.83 11.81
N LEU A 14 -17.60 -16.56 12.08
CA LEU A 14 -17.79 -17.48 13.21
C LEU A 14 -17.13 -18.86 13.03
N ALA A 15 -16.17 -18.99 12.11
CA ALA A 15 -15.54 -20.26 11.80
C ALA A 15 -14.35 -20.50 12.75
N HIS A 16 -14.38 -21.59 13.53
CA HIS A 16 -13.37 -21.90 14.55
C HIS A 16 -11.92 -21.93 14.05
N ASN A 17 -11.70 -22.18 12.75
CA ASN A 17 -10.36 -22.26 12.15
C ASN A 17 -9.80 -20.92 11.64
N LYS A 18 -10.52 -19.81 11.78
CA LYS A 18 -9.99 -18.50 11.42
C LYS A 18 -9.24 -17.93 12.61
N ARG A 19 -7.91 -17.95 12.58
CA ARG A 19 -7.11 -17.05 13.42
C ARG A 19 -7.56 -15.62 13.08
N HIS A 20 -8.28 -14.95 13.99
CA HIS A 20 -8.71 -13.55 13.86
C HIS A 20 -7.51 -12.59 13.99
N VAL A 21 -6.40 -12.87 13.30
CA VAL A 21 -5.26 -11.97 13.27
C VAL A 21 -5.62 -10.85 12.31
N LYS A 22 -5.88 -9.67 12.88
CA LYS A 22 -6.04 -8.44 12.12
C LYS A 22 -4.79 -8.25 11.27
N LYS A 23 -4.91 -8.34 9.93
CA LYS A 23 -3.79 -8.10 9.03
C LYS A 23 -3.38 -6.63 9.15
N ILE A 24 -2.29 -6.37 9.88
CA ILE A 24 -1.68 -5.03 9.94
C ILE A 24 -1.08 -4.76 8.56
N LYS A 25 -1.65 -3.81 7.80
CA LYS A 25 -1.11 -3.39 6.51
C LYS A 25 0.13 -2.53 6.78
N LYS A 26 1.31 -3.01 6.37
CA LYS A 26 2.54 -2.19 6.40
C LYS A 26 2.39 -1.02 5.42
N VAL A 27 2.62 0.20 5.89
CA VAL A 27 2.65 1.40 5.04
C VAL A 27 3.89 1.32 4.16
N ARG A 28 3.69 1.37 2.84
CA ARG A 28 4.78 1.33 1.85
C ARG A 28 4.97 2.71 1.22
N PRO A 29 6.20 3.11 0.85
CA PRO A 29 6.44 4.34 0.11
C PRO A 29 5.69 4.36 -1.22
N LYS A 30 5.14 5.51 -1.60
CA LYS A 30 4.45 5.69 -2.87
C LYS A 30 5.45 5.82 -4.02
N THR A 31 5.10 5.27 -5.18
CA THR A 31 5.91 5.36 -6.40
C THR A 31 5.06 5.87 -7.55
N PHE A 32 5.70 6.57 -8.48
CA PHE A 32 5.04 7.35 -9.52
C PHE A 32 5.52 6.91 -10.91
N LYS A 33 4.65 7.10 -11.91
CA LYS A 33 4.97 6.83 -13.31
C LYS A 33 5.54 8.06 -14.03
N THR A 34 5.09 9.24 -13.66
CA THR A 34 5.51 10.53 -14.24
C THR A 34 6.15 11.42 -13.19
N GLU A 35 7.06 12.28 -13.63
CA GLU A 35 7.75 13.22 -12.75
C GLU A 35 6.79 14.26 -12.17
N GLU A 36 5.88 14.78 -12.98
CA GLU A 36 4.84 15.73 -12.54
C GLU A 36 4.02 15.19 -11.36
N SER A 37 3.63 13.92 -11.41
CA SER A 37 2.88 13.29 -10.32
C SER A 37 3.71 13.12 -9.05
N ALA A 38 5.03 12.91 -9.19
CA ALA A 38 5.95 12.84 -8.07
C ALA A 38 6.18 14.23 -7.44
N LYS A 39 6.33 15.28 -8.27
CA LYS A 39 6.47 16.67 -7.83
C LYS A 39 5.23 17.15 -7.06
N LYS A 40 4.03 16.99 -7.65
CA LYS A 40 2.76 17.31 -6.98
C LYS A 40 2.61 16.61 -5.62
N TYR A 41 3.06 15.36 -5.52
CA TYR A 41 3.06 14.64 -4.26
C TYR A 41 4.05 15.23 -3.24
N ALA A 42 5.26 15.60 -3.67
CA ALA A 42 6.24 16.25 -2.82
C ALA A 42 5.74 17.61 -2.31
N ASP A 43 5.09 18.39 -3.17
CA ASP A 43 4.51 19.70 -2.84
C ASP A 43 3.41 19.57 -1.77
N VAL A 44 2.46 18.65 -1.97
CA VAL A 44 1.39 18.36 -0.99
C VAL A 44 1.96 17.85 0.35
N LYS A 45 3.13 17.21 0.31
CA LYS A 45 3.82 16.72 1.52
C LYS A 45 4.80 17.73 2.12
N GLY A 46 4.98 18.90 1.50
CA GLY A 46 5.93 19.93 1.96
C GLY A 46 7.40 19.54 1.86
N ILE A 47 7.74 18.57 1.01
CA ILE A 47 9.13 18.10 0.85
C ILE A 47 9.83 19.02 -0.16
N LYS A 48 10.70 19.92 0.31
CA LYS A 48 11.40 20.88 -0.55
C LYS A 48 12.68 20.30 -1.18
N ASN A 49 13.47 19.59 -0.40
CA ASN A 49 14.72 18.96 -0.85
C ASN A 49 14.49 17.47 -1.11
N TYR A 50 14.20 17.10 -2.35
CA TYR A 50 14.01 15.71 -2.74
C TYR A 50 14.68 15.35 -4.05
N GLU A 51 14.98 14.07 -4.19
CA GLU A 51 15.42 13.46 -5.44
C GLU A 51 14.38 12.47 -5.94
N LEU A 52 14.30 12.36 -7.27
CA LEU A 52 13.49 11.37 -7.97
C LEU A 52 14.40 10.21 -8.37
N VAL A 53 14.31 9.11 -7.62
CA VAL A 53 15.07 7.89 -7.92
C VAL A 53 14.18 6.91 -8.69
N ASN A 54 14.63 6.46 -9.86
CA ASN A 54 13.94 5.40 -10.60
C ASN A 54 14.33 4.02 -10.03
N LEU A 55 13.35 3.30 -9.48
CA LEU A 55 13.55 2.00 -8.84
C LEU A 55 13.61 0.82 -9.83
N LYS A 56 13.39 1.06 -11.12
CA LYS A 56 13.48 0.02 -12.17
C LYS A 56 14.57 0.37 -13.17
N ILE A 57 15.40 -0.63 -13.45
CA ILE A 57 16.33 -0.62 -14.57
C ILE A 57 15.52 -1.08 -15.79
N GLY A 58 15.16 -0.16 -16.68
CA GLY A 58 14.35 -0.42 -17.90
C GLY A 58 13.35 0.68 -18.26
N SER A 59 12.51 0.44 -19.27
CA SER A 59 11.58 1.43 -19.85
C SER A 59 10.43 1.87 -18.95
N LYS A 60 10.07 1.05 -17.95
CA LYS A 60 8.96 1.34 -17.03
C LYS A 60 9.46 2.18 -15.86
N ARG A 61 9.17 3.49 -15.89
CA ARG A 61 9.48 4.43 -14.81
C ARG A 61 8.73 4.06 -13.53
N LYS A 62 9.48 3.87 -12.43
CA LYS A 62 8.96 3.72 -11.07
C LYS A 62 9.69 4.69 -10.16
N LEU A 63 9.31 5.96 -10.26
CA LEU A 63 9.94 7.07 -9.56
C LEU A 63 9.55 7.07 -8.09
N LYS A 64 10.52 7.23 -7.20
CA LYS A 64 10.33 7.40 -5.76
C LYS A 64 10.91 8.76 -5.37
N VAL A 65 10.12 9.53 -4.61
CA VAL A 65 10.58 10.75 -3.97
C VAL A 65 11.39 10.35 -2.73
N VAL A 66 12.66 10.75 -2.67
CA VAL A 66 13.56 10.55 -1.53
C VAL A 66 13.97 11.92 -1.01
N SER A 67 13.65 12.23 0.24
CA SER A 67 14.09 13.48 0.86
C SER A 67 15.60 13.44 1.09
N LYS A 68 16.32 14.46 0.60
CA LYS A 68 17.70 14.70 1.02
C LYS A 68 17.68 15.32 2.40
N LYS A 69 18.44 14.71 3.32
CA LYS A 69 18.63 15.19 4.68
C LYS A 69 19.56 16.40 4.67
#